data_AF-A0A1Q3E9Q9-F1
#
_entry.id   AF-A0A1Q3E9Q9-F1
#
_cell.length_a   1.000
_cell.length_b   1.000
_cell.length_c   1.000
_cell.angle_alpha   90.00
_cell.angle_beta   90.00
_cell.angle_gamma   90.00
#
_symmetry.space_group_name_H-M   'P 1'
#
loop_
_entity.id
_entity.type
_entity.pdbx_description
1 polymer ?
#
loop_
_entity_poly.entity_id
_entity_poly.type
_entity_poly.pdbx_seq_one_letter_code
_entity_poly.pdbx_strand_id
1 'polypeptide(L)'
;MDLFLIPNNPENCALVSINGVAHYQVSTTKTSHGQRDSKIQRPAESEEDSIVAEIDWGNWDRPTVVRSCPLVRAKSVSVLASDFLYKKHRFSSSRYFVGDDTIEYRWKFVKGVGCVLMRDDTKEEVACYSFAISKEGLYAGEKKSRLTIQPCSVELDLIVVSFLIMLKKRRQKGDGGGDGGSGGS
;
A
#
# COMPACT_ATOMS: atom_id res chain seq x y z
N MET A 1 13.06 9.34 -3.05
CA MET A 1 13.33 8.46 -1.90
C MET A 1 13.06 7.03 -2.28
N ASP A 2 13.96 6.09 -1.95
CA ASP A 2 13.76 4.66 -2.18
C ASP A 2 13.47 3.94 -0.86
N LEU A 3 12.38 3.17 -0.82
CA LEU A 3 11.96 2.35 0.31
C LEU A 3 11.89 0.87 -0.10
N PHE A 4 12.65 0.03 0.58
CA PHE A 4 12.71 -1.41 0.36
C PHE A 4 11.76 -2.13 1.33
N LEU A 5 10.99 -3.09 0.83
CA LEU A 5 10.10 -3.91 1.66
C LEU A 5 10.85 -5.12 2.18
N ILE A 6 11.12 -5.15 3.49
CA ILE A 6 11.94 -6.17 4.14
C ILE A 6 11.19 -6.78 5.34
N PRO A 7 10.80 -8.08 5.31
CA PRO A 7 10.78 -8.94 4.12
C PRO A 7 9.78 -8.44 3.07
N ASN A 8 9.74 -9.06 1.90
CA ASN A 8 8.80 -8.72 0.83
C ASN A 8 7.36 -9.23 1.10
N ASN A 9 6.80 -8.88 2.25
CA ASN A 9 5.46 -9.23 2.69
C ASN A 9 4.72 -7.98 3.18
N PRO A 10 3.74 -7.43 2.43
CA PRO A 10 3.04 -6.20 2.79
C PRO A 10 2.21 -6.31 4.08
N GLU A 11 2.04 -7.52 4.63
CA GLU A 11 1.39 -7.72 5.91
C GLU A 11 2.38 -7.66 7.08
N ASN A 12 3.64 -8.00 6.86
CA ASN A 12 4.66 -8.06 7.91
C ASN A 12 6.01 -7.66 7.29
N CYS A 13 6.25 -6.35 7.19
CA CYS A 13 7.48 -5.81 6.65
C CYS A 13 7.85 -4.47 7.28
N ALA A 14 9.13 -4.13 7.20
CA ALA A 14 9.60 -2.77 7.33
C ALA A 14 9.78 -2.15 5.93
N LEU A 15 9.47 -0.87 5.79
CA LEU A 15 9.89 -0.05 4.65
C LEU A 15 11.17 0.68 5.06
N VAL A 16 12.29 0.24 4.50
CA VAL A 16 13.64 0.64 4.92
C VAL A 16 14.30 1.42 3.79
N SER A 17 15.01 2.51 4.10
CA SER A 17 15.79 3.23 3.09
C SER A 17 17.05 2.45 2.67
N ILE A 18 17.72 2.96 1.63
CA ILE A 18 18.99 2.42 1.14
C ILE A 18 20.11 2.37 2.20
N ASN A 19 20.01 3.23 3.22
CA ASN A 19 20.97 3.34 4.32
C ASN A 19 20.61 2.43 5.53
N GLY A 20 19.56 1.61 5.41
CA GLY A 20 19.12 0.73 6.50
C GLY A 20 18.21 1.39 7.54
N VAL A 21 17.79 2.64 7.33
CA VAL A 21 16.86 3.33 8.26
C VAL A 21 15.43 2.87 8.00
N ALA A 22 14.77 2.31 9.01
CA ALA A 22 13.36 1.95 8.94
C ALA A 22 12.48 3.21 9.03
N HIS A 23 11.68 3.46 8.00
CA HIS A 23 10.74 4.59 7.96
C HIS A 23 9.34 4.18 8.35
N TYR A 24 8.96 2.94 8.03
CA TYR A 24 7.67 2.39 8.42
C TYR A 24 7.81 0.93 8.83
N GLN A 25 7.02 0.52 9.81
CA GLN A 25 6.83 -0.87 10.21
C GLN A 25 5.38 -1.26 9.96
N VAL A 26 5.18 -2.39 9.31
CA VAL A 26 3.88 -3.02 9.11
C VAL A 26 3.87 -4.31 9.90
N SER A 27 2.86 -4.48 10.73
CA SER A 27 2.60 -5.70 11.48
C SER A 27 1.16 -6.11 11.25
N THR A 28 0.91 -7.40 11.03
CA THR A 28 -0.46 -7.92 10.88
C THR A 28 -0.73 -8.98 11.92
N THR A 29 -1.77 -8.74 12.73
CA THR A 29 -2.31 -9.75 13.62
C THR A 29 -3.42 -10.52 12.92
N LYS A 30 -3.60 -11.78 13.29
CA LYS A 30 -4.69 -12.62 12.81
C LYS A 30 -5.49 -13.09 14.02
N THR A 31 -6.78 -12.81 14.03
CA THR A 31 -7.68 -13.29 15.09
C THR A 31 -7.97 -14.79 14.91
N SER A 32 -8.50 -15.43 15.94
CA SER A 32 -8.96 -16.83 15.90
C SER A 32 -9.95 -17.10 14.77
N HIS A 33 -10.78 -16.11 14.43
CA HIS A 33 -11.77 -16.18 13.34
C HIS A 33 -11.16 -15.87 11.95
N GLY A 34 -9.85 -15.70 11.86
CA GLY A 34 -9.14 -15.46 10.61
C GLY A 34 -9.20 -14.03 10.08
N GLN A 35 -9.83 -13.11 10.82
CA GLN A 35 -9.77 -11.68 10.54
C GLN A 35 -8.32 -11.21 10.69
N ARG A 36 -7.88 -10.33 9.78
CA ARG A 36 -6.51 -9.81 9.80
C ARG A 36 -6.56 -8.31 9.99
N ASP A 37 -5.76 -7.80 10.91
CA ASP A 37 -5.64 -6.37 11.18
C ASP A 37 -4.18 -5.97 11.00
N SER A 38 -3.91 -5.05 10.07
CA SER A 38 -2.57 -4.48 9.91
C SER A 38 -2.45 -3.15 10.65
N LYS A 39 -1.39 -2.97 11.43
CA LYS A 39 -0.98 -1.68 11.96
C LYS A 39 0.23 -1.19 11.16
N ILE A 40 0.18 0.05 10.69
CA ILE A 40 1.28 0.73 10.02
C ILE A 40 1.79 1.82 10.97
N GLN A 41 3.08 1.77 11.29
CA GLN A 41 3.72 2.69 12.21
C GLN A 41 4.93 3.36 11.57
N ARG A 42 5.25 4.57 12.00
CA ARG A 42 6.50 5.27 11.71
C ARG A 42 7.21 5.63 13.02
N PRO A 43 8.54 5.87 12.99
CA PRO A 43 9.24 6.37 14.17
C PRO A 43 8.61 7.68 14.70
N ALA A 44 8.29 7.72 15.99
CA ALA A 44 7.73 8.88 16.69
C ALA A 44 8.09 8.82 18.18
N GLU A 45 7.87 9.90 18.92
CA GLU A 45 8.16 9.99 20.36
C GLU A 45 7.14 9.23 21.22
N SER A 46 5.90 9.09 20.75
CA SER A 46 4.80 8.39 21.41
C SER A 46 4.26 7.25 20.53
N GLU A 47 3.59 6.26 21.14
CA GLU A 47 2.93 5.20 20.36
C GLU A 47 1.78 5.77 19.53
N GLU A 48 1.01 6.69 20.09
CA GLU A 48 -0.14 7.30 19.43
C GLU A 48 0.26 8.08 18.17
N ASP A 49 1.38 8.79 18.22
CA ASP A 49 1.90 9.54 17.06
C ASP A 49 2.68 8.64 16.09
N SER A 50 3.04 7.43 16.52
CA SER A 50 3.66 6.42 15.65
C SER A 50 2.64 5.81 14.68
N ILE A 51 1.35 5.75 15.04
CA ILE A 51 0.33 5.06 14.25
C ILE A 51 -0.06 5.92 13.04
N VAL A 52 0.26 5.40 11.86
CA VAL A 52 -0.05 6.02 10.57
C VAL A 52 -1.41 5.56 10.06
N ALA A 53 -1.72 4.27 10.20
CA ALA A 53 -3.01 3.72 9.85
C ALA A 53 -3.19 2.33 10.46
N GLU A 54 -4.45 1.96 10.66
CA GLU A 54 -4.85 0.59 10.95
C GLU A 54 -5.80 0.11 9.86
N ILE A 55 -5.57 -1.09 9.35
CA ILE A 55 -6.34 -1.66 8.26
C ILE A 55 -6.95 -2.98 8.73
N ASP A 56 -8.26 -2.97 8.90
CA ASP A 56 -9.07 -4.15 9.14
C ASP A 56 -9.37 -4.82 7.79
N TRP A 57 -8.72 -5.94 7.53
CA TRP A 57 -8.85 -6.67 6.27
C TRP A 57 -10.09 -7.54 6.29
N GLY A 58 -11.16 -6.94 5.79
CA GLY A 58 -12.41 -7.62 5.48
C GLY A 58 -12.32 -8.77 4.47
N ASN A 59 -13.44 -9.48 4.34
CA ASN A 59 -13.69 -10.59 3.42
C ASN A 59 -14.92 -10.28 2.53
N TRP A 60 -15.59 -11.29 1.99
CA TRP A 60 -16.79 -11.08 1.16
C TRP A 60 -17.98 -10.52 1.94
N ASP A 61 -18.07 -10.81 3.24
CA ASP A 61 -19.20 -10.42 4.10
C ASP A 61 -18.93 -9.10 4.86
N ARG A 62 -17.66 -8.77 5.10
CA ARG A 62 -17.24 -7.56 5.81
C ARG A 62 -16.25 -6.79 4.94
N PRO A 63 -16.49 -5.52 4.59
CA PRO A 63 -15.57 -4.76 3.76
C PRO A 63 -14.27 -4.44 4.50
N THR A 64 -13.19 -4.22 3.76
CA THR A 64 -11.93 -3.70 4.33
C THR A 64 -12.12 -2.27 4.81
N VAL A 65 -11.68 -1.98 6.03
CA VAL A 65 -11.81 -0.66 6.68
C VAL A 65 -10.43 -0.11 7.02
N VAL A 66 -10.22 1.19 6.79
CA VAL A 66 -9.01 1.92 7.18
C VAL A 66 -9.38 2.87 8.32
N ARG A 67 -8.57 2.90 9.39
CA ARG A 67 -8.73 3.74 10.58
C ARG A 67 -7.45 4.55 10.81
N SER A 68 -7.57 5.63 11.57
CA SER A 68 -6.43 6.47 12.02
C SER A 68 -5.57 7.05 10.87
N CYS A 69 -6.12 7.13 9.66
CA CYS A 69 -5.41 7.61 8.48
C CYS A 69 -5.42 9.15 8.40
N PRO A 70 -4.31 9.82 7.98
CA PRO A 70 -4.19 11.29 8.02
C PRO A 70 -5.28 12.07 7.27
N LEU A 71 -5.82 11.53 6.17
CA LEU A 71 -6.94 12.15 5.44
C LEU A 71 -8.22 12.24 6.27
N VAL A 72 -8.34 11.37 7.25
CA VAL A 72 -9.46 11.34 8.16
C VAL A 72 -9.12 12.25 9.33
N ARG A 73 -9.29 13.57 9.14
CA ARG A 73 -8.97 14.62 10.12
C ARG A 73 -9.59 14.42 11.51
N ALA A 74 -10.58 13.54 11.64
CA ALA A 74 -11.05 13.03 12.91
C ALA A 74 -10.43 11.64 13.17
N LYS A 75 -9.52 11.54 14.15
CA LYS A 75 -8.86 10.28 14.60
C LYS A 75 -9.84 9.13 14.91
N SER A 76 -11.14 9.40 15.04
CA SER A 76 -12.21 8.43 15.32
C SER A 76 -13.00 7.93 14.08
N VAL A 77 -12.75 8.47 12.89
CA VAL A 77 -13.54 8.11 11.71
C VAL A 77 -12.85 6.96 10.97
N SER A 78 -13.62 5.91 10.73
CA SER A 78 -13.23 4.78 9.89
C SER A 78 -13.75 5.02 8.48
N VAL A 79 -12.97 4.62 7.48
CA VAL A 79 -13.35 4.75 6.06
C VAL A 79 -13.24 3.40 5.38
N LEU A 80 -14.19 3.08 4.50
CA LEU A 80 -14.07 1.88 3.68
C LEU A 80 -12.87 2.02 2.75
N ALA A 81 -12.07 0.96 2.59
CA ALA A 81 -10.96 0.96 1.65
C ALA A 81 -11.43 1.11 0.19
N SER A 82 -12.72 0.89 -0.12
CA SER A 82 -13.33 1.20 -1.41
C SER A 82 -13.55 2.69 -1.63
N ASP A 83 -13.70 3.45 -0.56
CA ASP A 83 -14.00 4.89 -0.61
C ASP A 83 -12.69 5.67 -0.52
N PHE A 84 -11.78 5.22 0.34
CA PHE A 84 -10.40 5.71 0.39
C PHE A 84 -9.65 5.47 -0.93
N LEU A 85 -9.77 4.27 -1.51
CA LEU A 85 -9.23 3.94 -2.84
C LEU A 85 -10.37 3.61 -3.79
N TYR A 86 -10.98 4.65 -4.33
CA TYR A 86 -12.16 4.52 -5.18
C TYR A 86 -11.81 4.23 -6.64
N LYS A 87 -12.85 3.87 -7.41
CA LYS A 87 -12.78 3.64 -8.85
C LYS A 87 -13.67 4.67 -9.55
N LYS A 88 -13.15 5.32 -10.59
CA LYS A 88 -13.99 6.09 -11.53
C LYS A 88 -14.91 5.20 -12.39
N HIS A 89 -14.51 3.95 -12.65
CA HIS A 89 -15.29 3.00 -13.44
C HIS A 89 -15.28 1.59 -12.83
N ARG A 90 -16.40 0.89 -12.87
CA ARG A 90 -16.63 -0.43 -12.24
C ARG A 90 -15.52 -1.45 -12.57
N PHE A 91 -15.11 -1.53 -13.83
CA PHE A 91 -14.13 -2.49 -14.35
C PHE A 91 -12.69 -1.97 -14.38
N SER A 92 -12.45 -0.74 -13.90
CA SER A 92 -11.08 -0.20 -13.90
C SER A 92 -10.18 -0.94 -12.91
N SER A 93 -8.98 -1.26 -13.38
CA SER A 93 -7.87 -1.73 -12.55
C SER A 93 -7.19 -0.59 -11.78
N SER A 94 -7.45 0.67 -12.16
CA SER A 94 -6.92 1.83 -11.46
C SER A 94 -7.70 2.12 -10.18
N ARG A 95 -7.02 2.73 -9.21
CA ARG A 95 -7.59 3.23 -7.95
C ARG A 95 -7.17 4.66 -7.75
N TYR A 96 -8.07 5.44 -7.20
CA TYR A 96 -7.89 6.87 -7.00
C TYR A 96 -8.06 7.22 -5.53
N PHE A 97 -7.33 8.22 -5.07
CA PHE A 97 -7.54 8.86 -3.78
C PHE A 97 -7.26 10.36 -3.92
N VAL A 98 -7.76 11.15 -2.98
CA VAL A 98 -7.48 12.59 -2.91
C VAL A 98 -6.42 12.81 -1.84
N GLY A 99 -5.32 13.48 -2.18
CA GLY A 99 -4.26 13.84 -1.24
C GLY A 99 -4.69 14.92 -0.24
N ASP A 100 -3.84 15.15 0.75
CA ASP A 100 -3.96 16.24 1.71
C ASP A 100 -3.89 17.63 1.05
N ASP A 101 -3.24 17.70 -0.12
CA ASP A 101 -3.17 18.86 -1.00
C ASP A 101 -4.39 19.04 -1.91
N THR A 102 -5.47 18.26 -1.69
CA THR A 102 -6.72 18.26 -2.46
C THR A 102 -6.58 17.80 -3.93
N ILE A 103 -5.41 17.29 -4.32
CA ILE A 103 -5.17 16.78 -5.67
C ILE A 103 -5.53 15.30 -5.73
N GLU A 104 -6.06 14.86 -6.87
CA GLU A 104 -6.38 13.45 -7.09
C GLU A 104 -5.16 12.68 -7.60
N TYR A 105 -4.93 11.50 -7.04
CA TYR A 105 -3.84 10.61 -7.40
C TYR A 105 -4.37 9.26 -7.85
N ARG A 106 -3.66 8.63 -8.78
CA ARG A 106 -4.06 7.38 -9.44
C ARG A 106 -3.00 6.30 -9.31
N TRP A 107 -3.33 5.23 -8.60
CA TRP A 107 -2.60 3.97 -8.67
C TRP A 107 -3.03 3.12 -9.86
N LYS A 108 -2.06 2.52 -10.55
CA LYS A 108 -2.30 1.51 -11.59
C LYS A 108 -1.18 0.47 -11.62
N PHE A 109 -1.54 -0.79 -11.82
CA PHE A 109 -0.57 -1.83 -12.15
C PHE A 109 -0.27 -1.82 -13.66
N VAL A 110 1.01 -1.71 -14.00
CA VAL A 110 1.53 -1.70 -15.38
C VAL A 110 2.37 -2.95 -15.59
N LYS A 111 2.04 -3.75 -16.62
CA LYS A 111 2.75 -4.99 -16.95
C LYS A 111 4.22 -4.68 -17.24
N GLY A 112 5.13 -5.46 -16.66
CA GLY A 112 6.58 -5.28 -16.81
C GLY A 112 7.20 -4.20 -15.93
N VAL A 113 6.41 -3.27 -15.39
CA VAL A 113 6.90 -2.17 -14.52
C VAL A 113 6.58 -2.46 -13.06
N GLY A 114 5.30 -2.61 -12.72
CA GLY A 114 4.86 -2.80 -11.34
C GLY A 114 3.65 -1.94 -10.98
N CYS A 115 3.63 -1.29 -9.81
CA CYS A 115 2.54 -0.41 -9.39
C CYS A 115 2.99 1.04 -9.47
N VAL A 116 2.30 1.88 -10.24
CA VAL A 116 2.67 3.28 -10.46
C VAL A 116 1.59 4.19 -9.91
N LEU A 117 2.00 5.21 -9.18
CA LEU A 117 1.19 6.33 -8.70
C LEU A 117 1.45 7.53 -9.59
N MET A 118 0.38 8.07 -10.17
CA MET A 118 0.42 9.25 -11.00
C MET A 118 -0.43 10.34 -10.37
N ARG A 119 -0.01 11.60 -10.48
CA ARG A 119 -0.86 12.76 -10.23
C ARG A 119 -1.89 12.87 -11.38
N ASP A 120 -3.19 12.99 -11.10
CA ASP A 120 -4.21 12.86 -12.16
C ASP A 120 -4.33 14.09 -13.07
N ASP A 121 -4.03 15.30 -12.61
CA ASP A 121 -4.07 16.51 -13.44
C ASP A 121 -2.84 16.63 -14.36
N THR A 122 -1.62 16.48 -13.83
CA THR A 122 -0.36 16.65 -14.58
C THR A 122 0.11 15.38 -15.27
N LYS A 123 -0.40 14.21 -14.86
CA LYS A 123 0.10 12.89 -15.28
C LYS A 123 1.58 12.69 -14.98
N GLU A 124 2.09 13.32 -13.94
CA GLU A 124 3.46 13.09 -13.45
C GLU A 124 3.50 11.84 -12.57
N GLU A 125 4.59 11.08 -12.65
CA GLU A 125 4.85 9.95 -11.76
C GLU A 125 5.28 10.45 -10.39
N VAL A 126 4.55 10.01 -9.37
CA VAL A 126 4.80 10.35 -7.96
C VAL A 126 5.52 9.21 -7.26
N ALA A 127 5.11 7.97 -7.54
CA ALA A 127 5.75 6.80 -6.94
C ALA A 127 5.66 5.57 -7.85
N CYS A 128 6.65 4.69 -7.77
CA CYS A 128 6.69 3.44 -8.52
C CYS A 128 7.21 2.29 -7.65
N TYR A 129 6.40 1.25 -7.55
CA TYR A 129 6.77 -0.02 -6.95
C TYR A 129 7.23 -1.00 -8.02
N SER A 130 8.44 -1.53 -7.88
CA SER A 130 9.04 -2.51 -8.80
C SER A 130 9.97 -3.50 -8.08
N PHE A 131 10.42 -4.52 -8.80
CA PHE A 131 11.53 -5.38 -8.37
C PHE A 131 12.77 -5.00 -9.17
N ALA A 132 13.74 -4.39 -8.50
CA ALA A 132 14.96 -3.91 -9.13
C ALA A 132 16.20 -4.47 -8.43
N ILE A 133 17.27 -4.66 -9.19
CA ILE A 133 18.60 -4.88 -8.63
C ILE A 133 19.08 -3.55 -8.08
N SER A 134 19.38 -3.51 -6.78
CA SER A 134 19.94 -2.31 -6.17
C SER A 134 21.39 -2.15 -6.63
N LYS A 135 21.75 -0.98 -7.14
CA LYS A 135 23.12 -0.72 -7.60
C LYS A 135 24.06 -0.35 -6.46
N GLU A 136 23.51 0.18 -5.36
CA GLU A 136 24.24 0.82 -4.27
C GLU A 136 23.56 0.54 -2.93
N GLY A 137 24.25 0.86 -1.83
CA GLY A 137 23.75 0.79 -0.46
C GLY A 137 23.75 -0.60 0.16
N LEU A 138 22.98 -0.76 1.24
CA LEU A 138 22.92 -1.99 2.06
C LEU A 138 22.53 -3.24 1.25
N TYR A 139 21.82 -3.05 0.12
CA TYR A 139 21.29 -4.13 -0.71
C TYR A 139 21.95 -4.21 -2.10
N ALA A 140 23.15 -3.62 -2.26
CA ALA A 140 23.85 -3.60 -3.55
C ALA A 140 24.02 -5.01 -4.13
N GLY A 141 23.70 -5.18 -5.42
CA GLY A 141 23.73 -6.46 -6.13
C GLY A 141 22.50 -7.35 -5.91
N GLU A 142 21.64 -7.04 -4.94
CA GLU A 142 20.45 -7.84 -4.67
C GLU A 142 19.21 -7.32 -5.40
N LYS A 143 18.40 -8.26 -5.92
CA LYS A 143 17.07 -7.96 -6.45
C LYS A 143 16.08 -7.81 -5.28
N LYS A 144 15.65 -6.57 -5.00
CA LYS A 144 14.73 -6.25 -3.91
C LYS A 144 13.42 -5.65 -4.41
N SER A 145 12.40 -5.80 -3.56
CA SER A 145 11.09 -5.16 -3.67
C SER A 145 11.23 -3.71 -3.22
N ARG A 146 10.99 -2.74 -4.12
CA ARG A 146 11.30 -1.33 -3.89
C ARG A 146 10.15 -0.42 -4.30
N LEU A 147 9.78 0.51 -3.43
CA LEU A 147 8.94 1.66 -3.71
C LEU A 147 9.82 2.90 -3.85
N THR A 148 9.90 3.45 -5.05
CA THR A 148 10.58 4.73 -5.34
C THR A 148 9.55 5.83 -5.32
N ILE A 149 9.77 6.88 -4.52
CA ILE A 149 8.90 8.05 -4.38
C ILE A 149 9.67 9.28 -4.89
N GLN A 150 9.11 9.99 -5.86
CA GLN A 150 9.66 11.24 -6.38
C GLN A 150 9.33 12.41 -5.42
N PRO A 151 10.05 13.54 -5.49
CA PRO A 151 9.64 14.75 -4.78
C PRO A 151 8.20 15.14 -5.17
N CYS A 152 7.31 15.27 -4.18
CA CYS A 152 5.89 15.54 -4.39
C CYS A 152 5.27 16.33 -3.22
N SER A 153 4.08 16.87 -3.43
CA SER A 153 3.31 17.63 -2.44
C SER A 153 2.51 16.75 -1.47
N VAL A 154 2.01 15.61 -1.93
CA VAL A 154 1.20 14.69 -1.11
C VAL A 154 2.01 14.06 0.02
N GLU A 155 1.37 13.93 1.19
CA GLU A 155 1.96 13.29 2.36
C GLU A 155 2.42 11.85 2.09
N LEU A 156 3.64 11.54 2.53
CA LEU A 156 4.26 10.21 2.37
C LEU A 156 3.43 9.09 2.99
N ASP A 157 2.79 9.37 4.13
CA ASP A 157 1.94 8.42 4.83
C ASP A 157 0.77 7.95 3.95
N LEU A 158 0.17 8.85 3.17
CA LEU A 158 -0.90 8.52 2.24
C LEU A 158 -0.41 7.66 1.08
N ILE A 159 0.79 7.96 0.55
CA ILE A 159 1.43 7.13 -0.46
C ILE A 159 1.65 5.71 0.08
N VAL A 160 2.19 5.57 1.30
CA VAL A 160 2.51 4.26 1.90
C VAL A 160 1.26 3.46 2.20
N VAL A 161 0.25 4.06 2.85
CA VAL A 161 -1.01 3.38 3.18
C VAL A 161 -1.73 2.92 1.90
N SER A 162 -1.87 3.81 0.93
CA SER A 162 -2.54 3.47 -0.34
C SER A 162 -1.78 2.41 -1.14
N PHE A 163 -0.45 2.48 -1.15
CA PHE A 163 0.43 1.47 -1.77
C PHE A 163 0.24 0.09 -1.13
N LEU A 164 0.26 -0.03 0.20
CA LEU A 164 0.13 -1.30 0.90
C LEU A 164 -1.23 -1.96 0.63
N ILE A 165 -2.31 -1.16 0.59
CA ILE A 165 -3.65 -1.63 0.19
C ILE A 165 -3.65 -2.15 -1.24
N MET A 166 -3.04 -1.42 -2.17
CA MET A 166 -2.91 -1.86 -3.56
C MET A 166 -2.13 -3.17 -3.67
N LEU A 167 -1.01 -3.30 -2.97
CA LEU A 167 -0.13 -4.46 -3.05
C LEU A 167 -0.79 -5.71 -2.45
N LYS A 168 -1.44 -5.60 -1.29
CA LYS A 168 -2.15 -6.75 -0.68
C LYS A 168 -3.33 -7.21 -1.52
N LYS A 169 -4.19 -6.28 -1.99
CA LYS A 169 -5.33 -6.64 -2.86
C LYS A 169 -4.89 -7.31 -4.15
N ARG A 170 -3.71 -6.96 -4.69
CA ARG A 170 -3.15 -7.65 -5.86
C ARG A 170 -2.78 -9.10 -5.55
N ARG A 171 -2.13 -9.36 -4.40
CA ARG A 171 -1.72 -10.72 -4.01
C ARG A 171 -2.93 -11.63 -3.80
N GLN A 172 -3.98 -11.14 -3.14
CA GLN A 172 -5.23 -11.87 -2.96
C GLN A 172 -5.90 -12.29 -4.28
N LYS A 173 -5.80 -11.47 -5.33
CA LYS A 173 -6.32 -11.83 -6.66
C LYS A 173 -5.46 -12.86 -7.39
N GLY A 174 -4.16 -12.89 -7.13
CA GLY A 174 -3.24 -13.85 -7.73
C GLY A 174 -3.39 -15.26 -7.14
N ASP A 175 -3.67 -15.33 -5.84
CA ASP A 175 -3.78 -16.61 -5.11
C ASP A 175 -5.17 -17.28 -5.23
N GLY A 176 -6.16 -16.57 -5.76
CA GLY A 176 -7.53 -17.07 -5.98
C GLY A 176 -7.81 -17.64 -7.39
N GLY A 177 -6.77 -17.88 -8.20
CA GLY A 177 -6.90 -18.32 -9.59
C GLY A 177 -6.85 -19.84 -9.82
N GLY A 178 -7.02 -20.65 -8.77
CA GLY A 178 -6.91 -22.10 -8.86
C GLY A 178 -8.02 -22.82 -8.11
N ASP A 179 -9.26 -22.74 -8.62
CA ASP A 179 -10.21 -23.85 -8.60
C ASP A 179 -11.39 -23.54 -9.53
N GLY A 180 -11.80 -24.50 -10.35
CA GLY A 180 -12.95 -24.35 -11.26
C GLY A 180 -12.65 -24.70 -12.72
N GLY A 181 -12.25 -25.95 -12.96
CA GLY A 181 -12.06 -26.48 -14.32
C GLY A 181 -12.14 -28.00 -14.42
N SER A 182 -12.89 -28.66 -13.53
CA SER A 182 -13.32 -30.05 -13.73
C SER A 182 -14.72 -30.02 -14.32
N GLY A 183 -14.86 -30.37 -15.60
CA GLY A 183 -16.17 -30.41 -16.25
C GLY A 183 -16.12 -30.77 -17.73
N GLY A 184 -15.98 -32.07 -18.01
CA GLY A 184 -16.73 -32.75 -19.07
C GLY A 184 -16.20 -32.69 -20.49
N SER A 185 -15.68 -33.83 -20.97
CA SER A 185 -16.28 -34.58 -22.09
C SER A 185 -15.91 -36.05 -21.93
#